data_AF-A0A9Q9A0Y4-F1
#
_entry.id   AF-A0A9Q9A0Y4-F1
#
_cell.length_a   1.000
_cell.length_b   1.000
_cell.length_c   1.000
_cell.angle_alpha   90.00
_cell.angle_beta   90.00
_cell.angle_gamma   90.00
#
_symmetry.space_group_name_H-M   'P 1'
#
loop_
_entity.id
_entity.type
_entity.pdbx_description
1 polymer ?
#
loop_
_entity_poly.entity_id
_entity_poly.type
_entity_poly.pdbx_seq_one_letter_code
_entity_poly.pdbx_strand_id
1 'polypeptide(L)' 'MTDAAAISAVHRRWTQGDITALRSGIGSGETLEQLATALGRDPIAVMTMMDRLRLRF' A
#
# COMPACT_ATOMS: atom_id res chain seq x y z
N MET A 1 23.09 11.85 0.38
CA MET A 1 23.08 10.43 0.77
C MET A 1 21.62 9.98 0.87
N THR A 2 20.90 9.93 -0.26
CA THR A 2 19.46 9.59 -0.24
C THR A 2 19.08 9.08 -1.61
N ASP A 3 19.03 7.75 -1.80
CA ASP A 3 18.27 7.20 -2.94
C ASP A 3 18.04 5.68 -2.85
N ALA A 4 18.98 4.93 -2.28
CA ALA A 4 18.86 3.46 -2.25
C ALA A 4 17.64 2.94 -1.46
N ALA A 5 17.30 3.59 -0.33
CA ALA A 5 16.12 3.22 0.47
C ALA A 5 14.79 3.57 -0.21
N ALA A 6 14.76 4.69 -0.96
CA ALA A 6 13.57 5.12 -1.71
C ALA A 6 13.30 4.17 -2.89
N ILE A 7 14.34 3.82 -3.65
CA ILE A 7 14.24 2.86 -4.76
C ILE A 7 13.82 1.46 -4.26
N SER A 8 14.30 1.03 -3.09
CA SER A 8 13.91 -0.25 -2.50
C SER A 8 12.44 -0.30 -2.05
N ALA A 9 11.86 0.83 -1.64
CA ALA A 9 10.45 0.89 -1.24
C ALA A 9 9.50 0.75 -2.44
N VAL A 10 9.86 1.35 -3.59
CA VAL A 10 9.06 1.30 -4.83
C VAL A 10 8.91 -0.13 -5.37
N HIS A 11 9.91 -0.99 -5.17
CA HIS A 11 9.91 -2.37 -5.69
C HIS A 11 9.71 -3.46 -4.64
N ARG A 12 9.38 -3.11 -3.38
CA ARG A 12 9.12 -4.13 -2.35
C ARG A 12 7.93 -4.99 -2.75
N ARG A 13 8.14 -6.31 -2.84
CA ARG A 13 7.07 -7.30 -3.07
C ARG A 13 5.97 -7.16 -2.03
N TRP A 14 4.72 -7.24 -2.47
CA TRP A 14 3.56 -7.30 -1.57
C TRP A 14 3.55 -8.62 -0.82
N THR A 15 3.50 -8.54 0.51
CA THR A 15 3.40 -9.71 1.39
C THR A 15 1.94 -9.99 1.74
N GLN A 16 1.64 -11.18 2.24
CA GLN A 16 0.30 -11.47 2.77
C GLN A 16 -0.09 -10.55 3.94
N GLY A 17 0.89 -10.10 4.74
CA GLY A 17 0.67 -9.11 5.79
C GLY A 17 0.23 -7.76 5.22
N ASP A 18 0.89 -7.29 4.16
CA ASP A 18 0.53 -6.03 3.48
C ASP A 18 -0.92 -6.10 2.95
N ILE A 19 -1.30 -7.24 2.37
CA ILE A 19 -2.65 -7.46 1.82
C ILE A 19 -3.70 -7.51 2.94
N THR A 20 -3.36 -8.12 4.07
CA THR A 20 -4.24 -8.18 5.25
C THR A 20 -4.47 -6.79 5.84
N ALA A 21 -3.39 -6.02 6.01
CA ALA A 21 -3.46 -4.63 6.48
C ALA A 21 -4.27 -3.75 5.52
N LEU A 22 -4.05 -3.87 4.20
CA LEU A 22 -4.81 -3.15 3.18
C LEU A 22 -6.32 -3.42 3.29
N ARG A 23 -6.72 -4.69 3.38
CA ARG A 23 -8.15 -5.07 3.53
C ARG A 23 -8.75 -4.54 4.82
N SER A 24 -8.01 -4.60 5.92
CA SER A 24 -8.47 -4.12 7.22
C SER A 24 -8.66 -2.61 7.24
N GLY A 25 -7.73 -1.84 6.68
CA GLY A 25 -7.82 -0.38 6.63
C GLY A 25 -8.98 0.08 5.77
N ILE A 26 -9.21 -0.56 4.61
CA ILE A 26 -10.41 -0.32 3.78
C ILE A 26 -11.68 -0.61 4.57
N GLY A 27 -11.77 -1.77 5.26
CA GLY A 27 -12.92 -2.11 6.09
C GLY A 27 -13.15 -1.16 7.28
N SER A 28 -12.12 -0.42 7.67
CA SER A 28 -12.15 0.59 8.74
C SER A 28 -12.40 2.00 8.20
N GLY A 29 -12.55 2.17 6.88
CA GLY A 29 -12.80 3.46 6.22
C GLY A 29 -11.57 4.36 6.10
N GLU A 30 -10.36 3.80 6.17
CA GLU A 30 -9.13 4.57 5.94
C GLU A 30 -9.06 5.11 4.49
N THR A 31 -8.51 6.32 4.33
CA THR A 31 -8.27 6.90 3.00
C THR A 31 -7.06 6.27 2.31
N LEU A 32 -6.89 6.53 1.01
CA LEU A 32 -5.74 6.05 0.24
C LEU A 32 -4.41 6.49 0.85
N GLU A 33 -4.33 7.74 1.32
CA GLU A 33 -3.12 8.33 1.92
C GLU A 33 -2.78 7.70 3.27
N GLN A 34 -3.79 7.38 4.07
CA GLN A 34 -3.62 6.68 5.35
C GLN A 34 -3.09 5.28 5.11
N LEU A 35 -3.69 4.55 4.17
CA LEU A 35 -3.25 3.22 3.76
C LEU A 35 -1.81 3.23 3.22
N ALA A 36 -1.47 4.20 2.37
CA ALA A 36 -0.13 4.39 1.84
C ALA A 36 0.90 4.64 2.95
N THR A 37 0.57 5.51 3.90
CA THR A 37 1.41 5.80 5.06
C THR A 37 1.59 4.56 5.94
N ALA A 38 0.51 3.86 6.28
CA ALA A 38 0.53 2.66 7.13
C ALA A 38 1.34 1.52 6.51
N LEU A 39 1.24 1.34 5.18
CA LEU A 39 1.97 0.30 4.46
C LEU A 39 3.41 0.71 4.09
N GLY A 40 3.78 1.97 4.29
CA GLY A 40 5.07 2.52 3.85
C GLY A 40 5.24 2.43 2.34
N ARG A 41 4.16 2.71 1.59
CA ARG A 41 4.11 2.59 0.12
C ARG A 41 3.62 3.87 -0.52
N ASP A 42 3.93 4.02 -1.79
CA ASP A 42 3.38 5.08 -2.62
C ASP A 42 1.85 4.90 -2.83
N PRO A 43 1.03 5.97 -2.78
CA PRO A 43 -0.41 5.90 -3.01
C PRO A 43 -0.80 5.24 -4.34
N ILE A 44 -0.05 5.46 -5.42
CA ILE A 44 -0.31 4.84 -6.73
C ILE A 44 -0.06 3.33 -6.67
N ALA A 45 0.94 2.89 -5.91
CA ALA A 45 1.20 1.46 -5.70
C ALA A 45 0.06 0.79 -4.89
N VAL A 46 -0.50 1.49 -3.90
CA VAL A 46 -1.68 1.03 -3.15
C VAL A 46 -2.89 0.95 -4.07
N MET A 47 -3.19 2.01 -4.83
CA MET A 47 -4.32 2.03 -5.78
C MET A 47 -4.22 0.91 -6.82
N THR A 48 -3.03 0.71 -7.41
CA THR A 48 -2.77 -0.39 -8.35
C THR A 48 -3.02 -1.75 -7.71
N MET A 49 -2.66 -1.92 -6.43
CA MET A 49 -2.94 -3.17 -5.73
C MET A 49 -4.41 -3.34 -5.39
N MET A 50 -5.12 -2.28 -5.00
CA MET A 50 -6.57 -2.30 -4.82
C MET A 50 -7.28 -2.73 -6.09
N ASP A 51 -6.89 -2.20 -7.25
CA ASP A 51 -7.44 -2.59 -8.55
C ASP A 51 -7.20 -4.07 -8.86
N ARG A 52 -5.96 -4.56 -8.66
CA ARG A 52 -5.60 -5.98 -8.85
C ARG A 52 -6.43 -6.91 -7.97
N LEU A 53 -6.72 -6.49 -6.74
CA LEU A 53 -7.50 -7.26 -5.77
C LEU A 53 -9.01 -7.00 -5.86
N ARG A 54 -9.44 -6.08 -6.73
CA ARG A 54 -10.83 -5.61 -6.87
C ARG A 54 -11.40 -5.07 -5.55
N LEU A 55 -10.58 -4.40 -4.75
CA LEU A 55 -10.99 -3.73 -3.53
C LEU A 55 -11.47 -2.31 -3.85
N ARG A 56 -12.43 -1.81 -3.08
CA ARG A 56 -12.98 -0.45 -3.19
C ARG A 56 -13.23 0.10 -1.78
N PHE A 57 -13.27 1.42 -1.67
CA PHE A 57 -13.80 2.11 -0.48
C PHE A 57 -15.28 1.82 -0.30
#